data_AF-A0A8T1JVW7-F1
#
_entry.id   AF-A0A8T1JVW7-F1
#
_cell.length_a   1.000
_cell.length_b   1.000
_cell.length_c   1.000
_cell.angle_alpha   90.00
_cell.angle_beta   90.00
_cell.angle_gamma   90.00
#
_symmetry.space_group_name_H-M   'P 1'
#
loop_
_entity.id
_entity.type
_entity.pdbx_description
1 polymer ?
#
loop_
_entity_poly.entity_id
_entity_poly.type
_entity_poly.pdbx_seq_one_letter_code
_entity_poly.pdbx_strand_id
1 'polypeptide(L)'
;MDKSTQHFVVADTKQKLSGILRTGCHVSLPLVKDKTIPSHLKEDVLRVGSQKRLKILLREMCEAFPGFESKWMALNDIIPLDNVKDEDLDMGFDASSLTSKDVKMVQKTIDMLFKLFLPLRGKTHGSSRLTAGDQNDFDLFTAFVLRRRKIKVSRWLHGSLGGHLSEVGTQLEQRHVDPFITYMSRCQ
;
A
#
# COMPACT_ATOMS: atom_id res chain seq x y z
N MET A 1 27.04 -15.14 4.02
CA MET A 1 26.97 -13.89 3.23
C MET A 1 27.97 -12.91 3.81
N ASP A 2 28.90 -12.40 3.03
CA ASP A 2 29.85 -11.37 3.51
C ASP A 2 29.16 -10.02 3.74
N LYS A 3 29.77 -9.15 4.55
CA LYS A 3 29.21 -7.84 4.95
C LYS A 3 28.88 -6.95 3.76
N SER A 4 29.70 -6.96 2.73
CA SER A 4 29.51 -6.13 1.53
C SER A 4 28.25 -6.54 0.78
N THR A 5 28.02 -7.85 0.65
CA THR A 5 26.81 -8.43 0.06
C THR A 5 25.58 -8.10 0.91
N GLN A 6 25.68 -8.15 2.25
CA GLN A 6 24.55 -7.72 3.11
C GLN A 6 24.23 -6.25 2.92
N HIS A 7 25.24 -5.38 2.87
CA HIS A 7 25.05 -3.95 2.65
C HIS A 7 24.39 -3.67 1.30
N PHE A 8 24.79 -4.36 0.24
CA PHE A 8 24.20 -4.21 -1.09
C PHE A 8 22.73 -4.64 -1.11
N VAL A 9 22.40 -5.80 -0.54
CA VAL A 9 21.01 -6.30 -0.46
C VAL A 9 20.13 -5.34 0.32
N VAL A 10 20.61 -4.83 1.46
CA VAL A 10 19.85 -3.87 2.28
C VAL A 10 19.67 -2.53 1.56
N ALA A 11 20.68 -2.06 0.83
CA ALA A 11 20.59 -0.82 0.05
C ALA A 11 19.56 -0.95 -1.09
N ASP A 12 19.64 -2.03 -1.88
CA ASP A 12 18.67 -2.32 -2.95
C ASP A 12 17.24 -2.44 -2.41
N THR A 13 17.07 -3.14 -1.28
CA THR A 13 15.77 -3.28 -0.61
C THR A 13 15.21 -1.92 -0.18
N LYS A 14 16.04 -1.04 0.41
CA LYS A 14 15.60 0.31 0.79
C LYS A 14 15.16 1.14 -0.41
N GLN A 15 15.87 1.06 -1.53
CA GLN A 15 15.52 1.81 -2.75
C GLN A 15 14.18 1.36 -3.33
N LYS A 16 13.90 0.05 -3.32
CA LYS A 16 12.66 -0.53 -3.85
C LYS A 16 11.46 -0.31 -2.92
N LEU A 17 11.68 -0.27 -1.61
CA LEU A 17 10.63 -0.13 -0.60
C LEU A 17 9.76 1.11 -0.82
N SER A 18 10.37 2.26 -1.16
CA SER A 18 9.64 3.52 -1.36
C SER A 18 8.62 3.43 -2.51
N GLY A 19 8.99 2.78 -3.61
CA GLY A 19 8.07 2.51 -4.73
C GLY A 19 6.92 1.60 -4.31
N ILE A 20 7.21 0.51 -3.60
CA ILE A 20 6.18 -0.42 -3.15
C ILE A 20 5.23 0.25 -2.15
N LEU A 21 5.72 1.05 -1.20
CA LEU A 21 4.85 1.77 -0.28
C LEU A 21 3.93 2.74 -1.01
N ARG A 22 4.47 3.51 -1.96
CA ARG A 22 3.69 4.49 -2.73
C ARG A 22 2.68 3.85 -3.67
N THR A 23 3.07 2.87 -4.49
CA THR A 23 2.24 2.35 -5.61
C THR A 23 1.97 0.85 -5.54
N GLY A 24 2.64 0.10 -4.66
CA GLY A 24 2.49 -1.35 -4.54
C GLY A 24 3.21 -2.11 -5.65
N CYS A 25 3.99 -1.37 -6.43
CA CYS A 25 4.80 -1.81 -7.55
C CYS A 25 6.26 -1.43 -7.28
N HIS A 26 7.19 -2.07 -7.98
CA HIS A 26 8.53 -1.56 -8.11
C HIS A 26 8.50 -0.30 -8.98
N VAL A 27 9.16 0.75 -8.50
CA VAL A 27 9.32 2.03 -9.18
C VAL A 27 10.75 2.48 -8.94
N SER A 28 11.43 2.95 -10.00
CA SER A 28 12.77 3.49 -9.88
C SER A 28 12.79 4.69 -8.93
N LEU A 29 13.76 4.73 -8.00
CA LEU A 29 13.83 5.73 -6.93
C LEU A 29 13.70 7.19 -7.41
N PRO A 30 14.31 7.62 -8.54
CA PRO A 30 14.13 8.99 -9.05
C PRO A 30 12.66 9.36 -9.32
N LEU A 31 11.86 8.38 -9.78
CA LEU A 31 10.45 8.57 -10.13
C LEU A 31 9.53 8.58 -8.92
N VAL A 32 9.98 8.08 -7.76
CA VAL A 32 9.16 8.03 -6.53
C VAL A 32 8.80 9.44 -6.01
N LYS A 33 9.51 10.48 -6.45
CA LYS A 33 9.20 11.88 -6.11
C LYS A 33 8.31 12.58 -7.14
N ASP A 34 8.08 11.96 -8.30
CA ASP A 34 7.29 12.57 -9.37
C ASP A 34 5.82 12.67 -8.98
N LYS A 35 5.16 13.76 -9.38
CA LYS A 35 3.75 13.98 -9.06
C LYS A 35 2.85 12.86 -9.57
N THR A 36 3.16 12.31 -10.73
CA THR A 36 2.44 11.22 -11.38
C THR A 36 3.44 10.24 -11.95
N ILE A 37 3.27 8.95 -11.63
CA ILE A 37 4.07 7.87 -12.22
C ILE A 37 3.23 7.19 -13.31
N PRO A 38 3.64 7.24 -14.59
CA PRO A 38 2.99 6.50 -15.66
C PRO A 38 2.88 5.00 -15.36
N SER A 39 1.75 4.37 -15.71
CA SER A 39 1.50 2.96 -15.38
C SER A 39 2.53 1.99 -15.96
N HIS A 40 3.09 2.29 -17.14
CA HIS A 40 4.14 1.45 -17.76
C HIS A 40 5.49 1.49 -17.02
N LEU A 41 5.67 2.40 -16.05
CA LEU A 41 6.85 2.48 -15.19
C LEU A 41 6.62 1.85 -13.80
N LYS A 42 5.46 1.20 -13.60
CA LYS A 42 5.10 0.49 -12.37
C LYS A 42 5.27 -1.01 -12.61
N GLU A 43 6.37 -1.56 -12.13
CA GLU A 43 6.69 -2.98 -12.31
C GLU A 43 6.06 -3.84 -11.21
N ASP A 44 5.65 -5.06 -11.56
CA ASP A 44 5.05 -5.97 -10.61
C ASP A 44 6.06 -6.38 -9.52
N VAL A 45 5.62 -6.32 -8.26
CA VAL A 45 6.35 -6.98 -7.16
C VAL A 45 6.11 -8.48 -7.28
N LEU A 46 7.18 -9.26 -7.46
CA LEU A 46 7.12 -10.71 -7.58
C LEU A 46 7.33 -11.38 -6.22
N ARG A 47 6.80 -12.60 -6.06
CA ARG A 47 7.14 -13.47 -4.93
C ARG A 47 8.58 -13.94 -5.12
N VAL A 48 9.44 -13.70 -4.13
CA VAL A 48 10.85 -14.10 -4.20
C VAL A 48 10.96 -15.60 -4.44
N GLY A 49 11.83 -15.99 -5.39
CA GLY A 49 11.97 -17.37 -5.84
C GLY A 49 10.90 -17.82 -6.84
N SER A 50 10.04 -16.93 -7.34
CA SER A 50 9.08 -17.23 -8.41
C SER A 50 8.90 -16.06 -9.38
N GLN A 51 8.34 -16.36 -10.56
CA GLN A 51 7.92 -15.34 -11.52
C GLN A 51 6.46 -14.87 -11.31
N LYS A 52 5.82 -15.26 -10.19
CA LYS A 52 4.43 -14.90 -9.90
C LYS A 52 4.35 -13.58 -9.16
N ARG A 53 3.40 -12.72 -9.56
CA ARG A 53 3.06 -11.48 -8.85
C ARG A 53 2.71 -11.77 -7.39
N LEU A 54 3.28 -10.98 -6.48
CA LEU A 54 2.89 -10.93 -5.09
C LEU A 54 1.56 -10.15 -4.99
N LYS A 55 0.47 -10.91 -5.07
CA LYS A 55 -0.90 -10.46 -4.79
C LYS A 55 -1.31 -10.91 -3.39
N ILE A 56 -2.00 -10.03 -2.67
CA ILE A 56 -2.62 -10.30 -1.37
C ILE A 56 -4.13 -10.27 -1.61
N LEU A 57 -4.79 -11.39 -1.42
CA LEU A 57 -6.22 -11.55 -1.70
C LEU A 57 -7.10 -11.20 -0.49
N LEU A 58 -8.37 -10.87 -0.72
CA LEU A 58 -9.36 -10.62 0.32
C LEU A 58 -9.42 -11.75 1.35
N ARG A 59 -9.40 -13.01 0.89
CA ARG A 59 -9.37 -14.16 1.79
C ARG A 59 -8.22 -14.08 2.80
N GLU A 60 -7.01 -13.77 2.32
CA GLU A 60 -5.83 -13.65 3.17
C GLU A 60 -5.92 -12.46 4.13
N MET A 61 -6.61 -11.39 3.70
CA MET A 61 -6.90 -10.23 4.53
C MET A 61 -7.86 -10.57 5.66
N CYS A 62 -8.92 -11.33 5.38
CA CYS A 62 -9.87 -11.80 6.40
C CYS A 62 -9.19 -12.75 7.41
N GLU A 63 -8.33 -13.66 6.93
CA GLU A 63 -7.54 -14.54 7.81
C GLU A 63 -6.59 -13.74 8.72
N ALA A 64 -5.93 -12.70 8.20
CA ALA A 64 -5.03 -11.85 8.97
C ALA A 64 -5.75 -10.86 9.90
N PHE A 65 -6.99 -10.46 9.59
CA PHE A 65 -7.75 -9.47 10.33
C PHE A 65 -9.23 -9.90 10.48
N PRO A 66 -9.51 -10.94 11.29
CA PRO A 66 -10.86 -11.51 11.41
C PRO A 66 -11.91 -10.49 11.89
N GLY A 67 -11.50 -9.47 12.68
CA GLY A 67 -12.40 -8.39 13.11
C GLY A 67 -12.95 -7.50 11.99
N PHE A 68 -12.38 -7.56 10.78
CA PHE A 68 -12.86 -6.84 9.60
C PHE A 68 -13.59 -7.74 8.60
N GLU A 69 -13.57 -9.06 8.78
CA GLU A 69 -14.03 -10.03 7.78
C GLU A 69 -15.45 -9.74 7.28
N SER A 70 -16.43 -9.67 8.18
CA SER A 70 -17.83 -9.42 7.80
C SER A 70 -18.02 -8.10 7.05
N LYS A 71 -17.28 -7.06 7.44
CA LYS A 71 -17.35 -5.72 6.85
C LYS A 71 -16.70 -5.68 5.46
N TRP A 72 -15.55 -6.33 5.28
CA TRP A 72 -14.90 -6.40 3.98
C TRP A 72 -15.61 -7.34 3.01
N MET A 73 -16.22 -8.42 3.49
CA MET A 73 -17.06 -9.28 2.66
C MET A 73 -18.28 -8.50 2.15
N ALA A 74 -18.98 -7.78 3.02
CA ALA A 74 -20.10 -6.93 2.61
C ALA A 74 -19.67 -5.80 1.64
N LEU A 75 -18.52 -5.17 1.89
CA LEU A 75 -17.96 -4.18 0.96
C LEU A 75 -17.60 -4.82 -0.39
N ASN A 76 -17.09 -6.05 -0.38
CA ASN A 76 -16.69 -6.77 -1.60
C ASN A 76 -17.86 -7.08 -2.53
N ASP A 77 -19.07 -7.24 -1.99
CA ASP A 77 -20.30 -7.40 -2.78
C ASP A 77 -20.66 -6.14 -3.57
N ILE A 78 -20.17 -4.97 -3.13
CA ILE A 78 -20.36 -3.67 -3.78
C ILE A 78 -19.18 -3.35 -4.69
N ILE A 79 -17.96 -3.55 -4.18
CA ILE A 79 -16.70 -3.19 -4.82
C ILE A 79 -15.80 -4.42 -4.79
N PRO A 80 -15.58 -5.14 -5.91
CA PRO A 80 -14.74 -6.32 -5.94
C PRO A 80 -13.29 -6.00 -5.52
N LEU A 81 -12.95 -6.22 -4.25
CA LEU A 81 -11.73 -5.73 -3.61
C LEU A 81 -10.47 -6.36 -4.22
N ASP A 82 -10.57 -7.60 -4.69
CA ASP A 82 -9.50 -8.33 -5.38
C ASP A 82 -9.22 -7.82 -6.81
N ASN A 83 -10.13 -7.04 -7.39
CA ASN A 83 -9.94 -6.43 -8.71
C ASN A 83 -9.27 -5.06 -8.63
N VAL A 84 -9.18 -4.47 -7.43
CA VAL A 84 -8.50 -3.20 -7.20
C VAL A 84 -7.00 -3.42 -7.29
N LYS A 85 -6.39 -2.98 -8.39
CA LYS A 85 -4.96 -3.20 -8.65
C LYS A 85 -4.11 -2.30 -7.77
N ASP A 86 -2.91 -2.78 -7.45
CA ASP A 86 -1.96 -1.98 -6.68
C ASP A 86 -1.53 -0.72 -7.44
N GLU A 87 -1.27 -0.84 -8.76
CA GLU A 87 -0.80 0.26 -9.61
C GLU A 87 -1.77 1.46 -9.66
N ASP A 88 -3.06 1.22 -9.42
CA ASP A 88 -4.10 2.24 -9.35
C ASP A 88 -4.09 2.98 -7.99
N LEU A 89 -3.57 2.33 -6.95
CA LEU A 89 -3.45 2.85 -5.58
C LEU A 89 -2.10 3.55 -5.39
N ASP A 90 -1.95 4.71 -6.05
CA ASP A 90 -0.82 5.62 -5.90
C ASP A 90 -1.07 6.64 -4.78
N MET A 91 -0.26 6.59 -3.72
CA MET A 91 -0.37 7.52 -2.60
C MET A 91 0.02 8.96 -2.96
N GLY A 92 0.71 9.17 -4.10
CA GLY A 92 1.06 10.49 -4.62
C GLY A 92 2.28 11.14 -3.97
N PHE A 93 2.98 10.43 -3.08
CA PHE A 93 4.19 10.91 -2.41
C PHE A 93 5.11 9.75 -2.01
N ASP A 94 6.37 10.08 -1.68
CA ASP A 94 7.29 9.12 -1.07
C ASP A 94 6.86 8.79 0.37
N ALA A 95 6.09 7.70 0.50
CA ALA A 95 5.59 7.24 1.79
C ALA A 95 6.69 6.86 2.79
N SER A 96 7.91 6.59 2.32
CA SER A 96 9.03 6.21 3.18
C SER A 96 9.63 7.40 3.96
N SER A 97 9.33 8.64 3.57
CA SER A 97 9.80 9.86 4.22
C SER A 97 8.75 10.56 5.08
N LEU A 98 7.61 9.93 5.35
CA LEU A 98 6.47 10.57 6.02
C LEU A 98 6.76 10.90 7.49
N THR A 99 6.46 12.13 7.89
CA THR A 99 6.60 12.62 9.27
C THR A 99 5.30 13.22 9.80
N SER A 100 5.23 13.49 11.11
CA SER A 100 4.07 14.10 11.76
C SER A 100 3.74 15.51 11.27
N LYS A 101 4.66 16.16 10.55
CA LYS A 101 4.48 17.51 10.01
C LYS A 101 3.77 17.52 8.65
N ASP A 102 3.59 16.36 8.03
CA ASP A 102 3.11 16.23 6.65
C ASP A 102 1.59 16.09 6.52
N VAL A 103 0.83 16.70 7.45
CA VAL A 103 -0.64 16.60 7.53
C VAL A 103 -1.33 16.99 6.20
N LYS A 104 -0.85 18.06 5.55
CA LYS A 104 -1.39 18.50 4.24
C LYS A 104 -1.21 17.47 3.13
N MET A 105 -0.15 16.66 3.21
CA MET A 105 0.13 15.62 2.24
C MET A 105 -0.81 14.43 2.45
N VAL A 106 -0.99 14.00 3.70
CA VAL A 106 -1.94 12.95 4.09
C VAL A 106 -3.36 13.31 3.63
N GLN A 107 -3.81 14.54 3.88
CA GLN A 107 -5.14 15.01 3.43
C GLN A 107 -5.31 14.93 1.91
N LYS A 108 -4.29 15.35 1.14
CA LYS A 108 -4.31 15.23 -0.33
C LYS A 108 -4.38 13.78 -0.80
N THR A 109 -3.65 12.89 -0.15
CA THR A 109 -3.69 11.46 -0.47
C THR A 109 -5.05 10.86 -0.19
N ILE A 110 -5.70 11.25 0.90
CA ILE A 110 -7.05 10.78 1.21
C ILE A 110 -8.06 11.28 0.19
N ASP A 111 -7.98 12.55 -0.20
CA ASP A 111 -8.80 13.10 -1.29
C ASP A 111 -8.57 12.35 -2.62
N MET A 112 -7.32 11.99 -2.95
CA MET A 112 -7.01 11.16 -4.11
C MET A 112 -7.61 9.75 -4.01
N LEU A 113 -7.47 9.09 -2.86
CA LEU A 113 -8.05 7.76 -2.62
C LEU A 113 -9.58 7.81 -2.69
N PHE A 114 -10.19 8.88 -2.19
CA PHE A 114 -11.64 9.07 -2.26
C PHE A 114 -12.12 9.25 -3.71
N LYS A 115 -11.41 10.05 -4.50
CA LYS A 115 -11.66 10.22 -5.94
C LYS A 115 -11.53 8.91 -6.71
N LEU A 116 -10.63 8.02 -6.30
CA LEU A 116 -10.49 6.68 -6.87
C LEU A 116 -11.61 5.73 -6.42
N PHE A 117 -12.03 5.82 -5.17
CA PHE A 117 -13.10 5.00 -4.59
C PHE A 117 -14.48 5.29 -5.20
N LEU A 118 -14.80 6.56 -5.45
CA LEU A 118 -16.14 6.95 -5.91
C LEU A 118 -16.58 6.22 -7.20
N PRO A 119 -15.77 6.17 -8.29
CA PRO A 119 -16.14 5.41 -9.48
C PRO A 119 -16.35 3.91 -9.22
N LEU A 120 -15.58 3.31 -8.31
CA LEU A 120 -15.76 1.91 -7.92
C LEU A 120 -17.14 1.65 -7.30
N ARG A 121 -17.72 2.69 -6.70
CA ARG A 121 -19.06 2.70 -6.12
C ARG A 121 -20.15 3.18 -7.10
N GLY A 122 -19.81 3.37 -8.36
CA GLY A 122 -20.73 3.94 -9.36
C GLY A 122 -21.07 5.42 -9.12
N LYS A 123 -20.20 6.18 -8.43
CA LYS A 123 -20.38 7.60 -8.13
C LYS A 123 -19.36 8.48 -8.85
N THR A 124 -19.80 9.69 -9.16
CA THR A 124 -18.98 10.73 -9.79
C THR A 124 -18.68 11.84 -8.80
N HIS A 125 -17.40 12.13 -8.61
CA HIS A 125 -16.92 13.18 -7.73
C HIS A 125 -17.48 14.56 -8.13
N GLY A 126 -18.03 15.30 -7.17
CA GLY A 126 -18.57 16.65 -7.37
C GLY A 126 -20.00 16.72 -7.91
N SER A 127 -20.58 15.61 -8.37
CA SER A 127 -21.95 15.57 -8.89
C SER A 127 -22.88 14.58 -8.18
N SER A 128 -22.33 13.50 -7.62
CA SER A 128 -23.11 12.52 -6.88
C SER A 128 -23.40 12.99 -5.44
N ARG A 129 -24.62 12.77 -4.96
CA ARG A 129 -24.95 12.95 -3.54
C ARG A 129 -24.22 11.90 -2.71
N LEU A 130 -23.47 12.38 -1.72
CA LEU A 130 -22.76 11.54 -0.75
C LEU A 130 -23.63 11.34 0.50
N THR A 131 -23.51 10.16 1.08
CA THR A 131 -24.26 9.68 2.25
C THR A 131 -23.28 9.19 3.31
N ALA A 132 -23.76 9.03 4.55
CA ALA A 132 -22.96 8.42 5.61
C ALA A 132 -22.49 6.99 5.26
N GLY A 133 -23.27 6.25 4.48
CA GLY A 133 -22.88 4.92 3.99
C GLY A 133 -21.69 4.96 3.04
N ASP A 134 -21.56 6.01 2.21
CA ASP A 134 -20.39 6.16 1.33
C ASP A 134 -19.12 6.44 2.11
N GLN A 135 -19.23 7.23 3.19
CA GLN A 135 -18.12 7.50 4.09
C GLN A 135 -17.67 6.21 4.80
N ASN A 136 -18.60 5.48 5.42
CA ASN A 136 -18.29 4.23 6.12
C ASN A 136 -17.59 3.22 5.21
N ASP A 137 -18.07 3.07 3.98
CA ASP A 137 -17.46 2.13 3.04
C ASP A 137 -16.12 2.62 2.50
N PHE A 138 -15.92 3.94 2.40
CA PHE A 138 -14.61 4.50 2.09
C PHE A 138 -13.60 4.24 3.21
N ASP A 139 -14.01 4.35 4.47
CA ASP A 139 -13.15 4.07 5.62
C ASP A 139 -12.76 2.58 5.65
N LEU A 140 -13.71 1.69 5.36
CA LEU A 140 -13.46 0.25 5.21
C LEU A 140 -12.54 -0.07 4.03
N PHE A 141 -12.76 0.56 2.88
CA PHE A 141 -11.93 0.44 1.69
C PHE A 141 -10.49 0.89 1.97
N THR A 142 -10.33 2.04 2.61
CA THR A 142 -9.00 2.58 2.93
C THR A 142 -8.31 1.71 3.97
N ALA A 143 -9.04 1.20 4.97
CA ALA A 143 -8.52 0.25 5.95
C ALA A 143 -8.03 -1.06 5.29
N PHE A 144 -8.74 -1.55 4.27
CA PHE A 144 -8.34 -2.70 3.46
C PHE A 144 -7.05 -2.39 2.68
N VAL A 145 -7.03 -1.31 1.89
CA VAL A 145 -5.90 -0.91 1.05
C VAL A 145 -4.61 -0.76 1.86
N LEU A 146 -4.67 -0.03 2.99
CA LEU A 146 -3.50 0.22 3.83
C LEU A 146 -2.95 -1.08 4.43
N ARG A 147 -3.83 -1.94 4.98
CA ARG A 147 -3.40 -3.22 5.56
C ARG A 147 -2.90 -4.19 4.50
N ARG A 148 -3.52 -4.22 3.32
CA ARG A 148 -3.07 -5.01 2.17
C ARG A 148 -1.67 -4.59 1.75
N ARG A 149 -1.42 -3.27 1.72
CA ARG A 149 -0.10 -2.70 1.45
C ARG A 149 0.93 -3.10 2.49
N LYS A 150 0.59 -3.04 3.78
CA LYS A 150 1.46 -3.51 4.88
C LYS A 150 1.83 -4.97 4.70
N ILE A 151 0.86 -5.89 4.55
CA ILE A 151 1.14 -7.33 4.36
C ILE A 151 2.02 -7.57 3.13
N LYS A 152 1.74 -6.89 2.01
CA LYS A 152 2.54 -7.00 0.79
C LYS A 152 4.00 -6.63 1.04
N VAL A 153 4.23 -5.48 1.68
CA VAL A 153 5.59 -5.03 2.04
C VAL A 153 6.27 -6.03 2.97
N SER A 154 5.57 -6.51 4.00
CA SER A 154 6.13 -7.49 4.94
C SER A 154 6.58 -8.77 4.26
N ARG A 155 5.74 -9.34 3.39
CA ARG A 155 6.10 -10.56 2.65
C ARG A 155 7.23 -10.34 1.67
N TRP A 156 7.24 -9.18 1.00
CA TRP A 156 8.33 -8.83 0.10
C TRP A 156 9.65 -8.65 0.86
N LEU A 157 9.67 -7.90 1.96
CA LEU A 157 10.86 -7.72 2.81
C LEU A 157 11.39 -9.06 3.32
N HIS A 158 10.51 -9.92 3.83
CA HIS A 158 10.89 -11.24 4.32
C HIS A 158 11.54 -12.09 3.21
N GLY A 159 10.98 -12.07 2.00
CA GLY A 159 11.56 -12.75 0.85
C GLY A 159 12.90 -12.15 0.41
N SER A 160 12.98 -10.82 0.31
CA SER A 160 14.15 -10.10 -0.25
C SER A 160 15.37 -10.13 0.66
N LEU A 161 15.15 -10.07 1.97
CA LEU A 161 16.22 -10.07 2.97
C LEU A 161 16.57 -11.49 3.44
N GLY A 162 15.65 -12.44 3.30
CA GLY A 162 15.79 -13.80 3.82
C GLY A 162 15.81 -13.86 5.35
N GLY A 163 15.80 -15.08 5.90
CA GLY A 163 15.72 -15.28 7.36
C GLY A 163 16.90 -14.70 8.17
N HIS A 164 18.05 -14.50 7.53
CA HIS A 164 19.29 -14.03 8.16
C HIS A 164 19.36 -12.50 8.32
N LEU A 165 18.42 -11.75 7.74
CA LEU A 165 18.27 -10.30 7.88
C LEU A 165 16.85 -9.94 8.37
N SER A 166 16.19 -10.85 9.09
CA SER A 166 14.84 -10.67 9.63
C SER A 166 14.72 -9.44 10.56
N GLU A 167 15.74 -9.19 11.38
CA GLU A 167 15.81 -8.01 12.24
C GLU A 167 15.87 -6.71 11.43
N VAL A 168 16.67 -6.68 10.35
CA VAL A 168 16.73 -5.53 9.43
C VAL A 168 15.39 -5.31 8.75
N GLY A 169 14.71 -6.39 8.34
CA GLY A 169 13.35 -6.31 7.81
C GLY A 169 12.38 -5.66 8.79
N THR A 170 12.40 -6.11 10.05
CA THR A 170 11.57 -5.56 11.13
C THR A 170 11.86 -4.07 11.36
N GLN A 171 13.14 -3.67 11.37
CA GLN A 171 13.53 -2.26 11.51
C GLN A 171 13.03 -1.40 10.34
N LEU A 172 13.07 -1.93 9.10
CA LEU A 172 12.53 -1.22 7.93
C LEU A 172 11.01 -1.05 8.02
N GLU A 173 10.29 -2.06 8.50
CA GLU A 173 8.85 -1.99 8.74
C GLU A 173 8.51 -0.90 9.76
N GLN A 174 9.15 -0.94 10.93
CA GLN A 174 8.94 0.02 12.00
C GLN A 174 9.27 1.45 11.58
N ARG A 175 10.30 1.63 10.74
CA ARG A 175 10.75 2.95 10.33
C ARG A 175 9.92 3.57 9.21
N HIS A 176 9.39 2.76 8.29
CA HIS A 176 8.76 3.28 7.06
C HIS A 176 7.32 2.85 6.88
N VAL A 177 6.96 1.62 7.28
CA VAL A 177 5.63 1.05 7.04
C VAL A 177 4.67 1.44 8.15
N ASP A 178 5.06 1.27 9.40
CA ASP A 178 4.19 1.58 10.55
C ASP A 178 3.80 3.05 10.66
N PRO A 179 4.70 4.03 10.41
CA PRO A 179 4.31 5.44 10.36
C PRO A 179 3.32 5.71 9.23
N PHE A 180 3.55 5.12 8.04
CA PHE A 180 2.63 5.26 6.91
C PHE A 180 1.22 4.79 7.28
N ILE A 181 1.07 3.60 7.86
CA ILE A 181 -0.23 3.10 8.31
C ILE A 181 -0.82 4.00 9.39
N THR A 182 -0.02 4.43 10.36
CA THR A 182 -0.48 5.26 11.48
C THR A 182 -1.01 6.61 11.01
N TYR A 183 -0.27 7.31 10.15
CA TYR A 183 -0.67 8.63 9.67
C TYR A 183 -1.88 8.56 8.73
N MET A 184 -1.93 7.56 7.86
CA MET A 184 -3.06 7.38 6.94
C MET A 184 -4.34 6.93 7.66
N SER A 185 -4.22 6.19 8.78
CA SER A 185 -5.39 5.75 9.57
C SER A 185 -5.94 6.85 10.49
N ARG A 186 -5.17 7.89 10.83
CA ARG A 186 -5.59 8.98 11.74
C ARG A 186 -6.56 9.99 11.13
N CYS A 187 -6.77 9.90 9.83
CA CYS A 187 -7.65 10.80 9.09
C CYS A 187 -8.90 10.07 8.57
N GLN A 188 -9.12 8.85 9.07
CA GLN A 188 -10.36 8.09 9.00
C GLN A 188 -11.15 8.37 10.30
#